data_AF-G3ATW7-F1
#
_entry.id   AF-G3ATW7-F1
#
_cell.length_a   1.000
_cell.length_b   1.000
_cell.length_c   1.000
_cell.angle_alpha   90.00
_cell.angle_beta   90.00
_cell.angle_gamma   90.00
#
_symmetry.space_group_name_H-M   'P 1'
#
loop_
_entity.id
_entity.type
_entity.pdbx_description
1 polymer ?
#
loop_
_entity_poly.entity_id
_entity_poly.type
_entity_poly.pdbx_seq_one_letter_code
_entity_poly.pdbx_strand_id
1 'polypeptide(L)'
;MKRITDKITHKESICQLYRSLLRKSTKIKTIPPPASLLQKDTTAYINQISYELRLGIIEEFRRNPARPDILAKLLLSGISLDESLDKLLAGGPWEEFLQVIEDGRREKFNAQLRRGSYLLRKEEVTTKESHQIRGRNKRRIAQGLRTNNDDSECTGVDVPEHRLEFIRKSLSASEVHGRDTLRRYLSKLQEKRMIPIPSLLPYTREQLDTNQHTHYHIIDGVSKRAISEAYDKEYIQSIIIPSMEYDINHIHHFKKVEEIVNEKGPYLVRAKFCRAGPVGIPYLMTPYRRKVGRRQVGYLVTRSYLLFRMKRVWEAGTKELSGETLNDDGSYSIPGCRGFWPHESMYPRKYYEDLAWGEATFELFIKMHELEKQGSDEPINLDEFQDWFEFLDISSEKVNSDYSQLVGQIKQVSGNQLETTRTNVQDKMNNLYRTKVESFDKLTKNLSRYSVHKHSEIVSPEITTTFKKRIGNKMKTDEFPRQERIGRGKTLGDFLEEQGFYNYHYGYKFPDRFKF
;
A
#
# COMPACT_ATOMS: atom_id res chain seq x y z
N MET A 1 10.21 -27.12 0.96
CA MET A 1 10.93 -27.50 2.19
C MET A 1 9.99 -27.29 3.37
N LYS A 2 9.61 -28.35 4.09
CA LYS A 2 8.93 -28.22 5.39
C LYS A 2 9.85 -27.45 6.34
N ARG A 3 9.34 -26.46 7.08
CA ARG A 3 10.19 -25.70 8.01
C ARG A 3 10.63 -26.64 9.13
N ILE A 4 11.85 -26.48 9.63
CA ILE A 4 12.39 -27.29 10.74
C ILE A 4 11.46 -27.22 11.98
N THR A 5 10.70 -26.13 12.11
CA THR A 5 9.69 -25.89 13.14
C THR A 5 8.38 -26.67 12.98
N ASP A 6 8.17 -27.42 11.89
CA ASP A 6 6.87 -28.07 11.61
C ASP A 6 6.74 -29.45 12.25
N LYS A 7 7.84 -30.06 12.75
CA LYS A 7 7.77 -31.30 13.53
C LYS A 7 7.31 -30.99 14.95
N ILE A 8 6.33 -31.74 15.43
CA ILE A 8 5.72 -31.59 16.77
C ILE A 8 6.80 -31.65 17.87
N THR A 9 7.76 -32.57 17.74
CA THR A 9 8.87 -32.73 18.69
C THR A 9 9.76 -31.50 18.82
N HIS A 10 10.00 -30.76 17.74
CA HIS A 10 10.78 -29.51 17.78
C HIS A 10 10.00 -28.36 18.41
N LYS A 11 8.67 -28.31 18.22
CA LYS A 11 7.83 -27.31 18.89
C LYS A 11 7.82 -27.53 20.39
N GLU A 12 7.69 -28.78 20.82
CA GLU A 12 7.72 -29.16 22.23
C GLU A 12 9.05 -28.81 22.89
N SER A 13 10.19 -29.12 22.25
CA SER A 13 11.52 -28.78 22.79
C SER A 13 11.73 -27.26 22.91
N ILE A 14 11.24 -26.48 21.95
CA ILE A 14 11.31 -25.01 21.99
C ILE A 14 10.40 -24.46 23.10
N CYS A 15 9.19 -24.99 23.26
CA CYS A 15 8.30 -24.61 24.35
C CYS A 15 8.86 -24.99 25.73
N GLN A 16 9.56 -26.13 25.84
CA GLN A 16 10.24 -26.54 27.07
C GLN A 16 11.39 -25.58 27.42
N LEU A 17 12.25 -25.24 26.45
CA LEU A 17 13.32 -24.26 26.63
C LEU A 17 12.76 -22.90 27.08
N TYR A 18 11.68 -22.42 26.45
CA TYR A 18 11.00 -21.19 26.84
C TYR A 18 10.52 -21.21 28.31
N ARG A 19 9.84 -22.29 28.70
CA ARG A 19 9.32 -22.46 30.07
C ARG A 19 10.47 -22.56 31.09
N SER A 20 11.55 -23.26 30.74
CA SER A 20 12.75 -23.40 31.57
C SER A 20 13.39 -22.05 31.84
N LEU A 21 13.72 -21.31 30.79
CA LEU A 21 14.34 -19.99 30.87
C LEU A 21 13.50 -19.00 31.69
N LEU A 22 12.18 -18.98 31.49
CA LEU A 22 11.29 -18.11 32.27
C LEU A 22 11.27 -18.48 33.76
N ARG A 23 11.12 -19.76 34.10
CA ARG A 23 11.15 -20.21 35.49
C ARG A 23 12.48 -19.87 36.17
N LYS A 24 13.60 -20.15 35.50
CA LYS A 24 14.94 -19.86 36.03
C LYS A 24 15.18 -18.36 36.19
N SER A 25 14.75 -17.54 35.22
CA SER A 25 14.88 -16.07 35.29
C SER A 25 14.15 -15.43 36.48
N THR A 26 13.03 -16.00 36.92
CA THR A 26 12.32 -15.56 38.13
C THR A 26 13.01 -15.96 39.43
N LYS A 27 13.76 -17.07 39.42
CA LYS A 27 14.50 -17.59 40.57
C LYS A 27 15.83 -16.86 40.82
N ILE A 28 16.35 -16.09 39.85
CA ILE A 28 17.57 -15.29 40.04
C ILE A 28 17.46 -14.34 41.25
N LYS A 29 16.24 -13.85 41.54
CA LYS A 29 15.98 -12.96 42.67
C LYS A 29 16.30 -13.56 44.05
N THR A 30 16.40 -14.88 44.15
CA THR A 30 16.65 -15.58 45.43
C THR A 30 18.15 -15.76 45.71
N ILE A 31 19.04 -15.38 44.79
CA ILE A 31 20.49 -15.53 44.94
C ILE A 31 21.12 -14.15 45.04
N PRO A 32 21.78 -13.80 46.15
CA PRO A 32 22.50 -12.54 46.27
C PRO A 32 23.87 -12.62 45.55
N PRO A 33 24.25 -11.60 44.74
CA PRO A 33 25.59 -11.48 44.17
C PRO A 33 26.64 -11.12 45.23
N PRO A 34 27.92 -11.46 45.02
CA PRO A 34 28.99 -11.09 45.93
C PRO A 34 29.19 -9.56 45.98
N ALA A 35 29.43 -9.03 47.17
CA ALA A 35 29.50 -7.58 47.45
C ALA A 35 30.61 -6.83 46.68
N SER A 36 31.61 -7.56 46.15
CA SER A 36 32.74 -7.01 45.39
C SER A 36 32.40 -6.53 43.98
N LEU A 37 31.24 -6.91 43.41
CA LEU A 37 30.88 -6.65 42.01
C LEU A 37 29.94 -5.43 41.81
N LEU A 38 29.55 -4.69 42.85
CA LEU A 38 28.48 -3.70 42.78
C LEU A 38 28.84 -2.35 43.43
N GLN A 39 28.77 -1.25 42.67
CA GLN A 39 28.97 0.13 43.16
C GLN A 39 27.66 0.86 43.57
N LYS A 40 26.46 0.25 43.42
CA LYS A 40 25.13 0.80 43.79
C LYS A 40 24.13 -0.31 44.20
N ASP A 41 22.99 0.10 44.77
CA ASP A 41 21.86 -0.69 45.29
C ASP A 41 21.69 -2.10 44.66
N THR A 42 22.03 -3.12 45.44
CA THR A 42 22.07 -4.53 45.02
C THR A 42 20.70 -5.07 44.61
N THR A 43 19.65 -4.72 45.34
CA THR A 43 18.28 -5.17 45.10
C THR A 43 17.67 -4.58 43.82
N ALA A 44 17.99 -3.31 43.51
CA ALA A 44 17.54 -2.65 42.30
C ALA A 44 18.18 -3.27 41.05
N TYR A 45 19.49 -3.57 41.11
CA TYR A 45 20.23 -4.16 40.00
C TYR A 45 19.78 -5.60 39.68
N ILE A 46 19.52 -6.42 40.70
CA ILE A 46 18.99 -7.79 40.53
C ILE A 46 17.60 -7.77 39.89
N ASN A 47 16.74 -6.85 40.35
CA ASN A 47 15.42 -6.66 39.75
C ASN A 47 15.54 -6.24 38.28
N GLN A 48 16.44 -5.31 37.96
CA GLN A 48 16.70 -4.88 36.58
C GLN A 48 17.13 -6.05 35.68
N ILE A 49 18.10 -6.87 36.11
CA ILE A 49 18.56 -8.05 35.35
C ILE A 49 17.41 -9.06 35.16
N SER A 50 16.65 -9.35 36.21
CA SER A 50 15.53 -10.27 36.14
C SER A 50 14.45 -9.78 35.17
N TYR A 51 14.14 -8.48 35.17
CA TYR A 51 13.20 -7.89 34.21
C TYR A 51 13.76 -7.88 32.78
N GLU A 52 15.03 -7.53 32.59
CA GLU A 52 15.70 -7.51 31.29
C GLU A 52 15.71 -8.91 30.66
N LEU A 53 16.01 -9.96 31.44
CA LEU A 53 15.99 -11.34 30.98
C LEU A 53 14.57 -11.79 30.66
N ARG A 54 13.60 -11.53 31.54
CA ARG A 54 12.21 -11.93 31.33
C ARG A 54 11.62 -11.31 30.07
N LEU A 55 11.80 -10.00 29.89
CA LEU A 55 11.33 -9.29 28.69
C LEU A 55 12.11 -9.73 27.46
N GLY A 56 13.44 -9.87 27.56
CA GLY A 56 14.29 -10.34 26.47
C GLY A 56 13.91 -11.73 25.95
N ILE A 57 13.66 -12.68 26.86
CA ILE A 57 13.20 -14.04 26.50
C ILE A 57 11.85 -13.98 25.79
N ILE A 58 10.89 -13.19 26.29
CA ILE A 58 9.57 -13.05 25.65
C ILE A 58 9.70 -12.45 24.26
N GLU A 59 10.53 -11.43 24.08
CA GLU A 59 10.74 -10.77 22.78
C GLU A 59 11.44 -11.67 21.77
N GLU A 60 12.49 -12.39 22.17
CA GLU A 60 13.24 -13.28 21.26
C GLU A 60 12.37 -14.48 20.82
N PHE A 61 11.57 -15.08 21.69
CA PHE A 61 10.66 -16.17 21.32
C PHE A 61 9.44 -15.71 20.51
N ARG A 62 9.08 -14.42 20.55
CA ARG A 62 8.07 -13.82 19.65
C ARG A 62 8.61 -13.56 18.25
N ARG A 63 9.93 -13.50 18.05
CA ARG A 63 10.51 -13.33 16.71
C ARG A 63 10.32 -14.62 15.92
N ASN A 64 9.85 -14.48 14.68
CA ASN A 64 9.69 -15.59 13.76
C ASN A 64 10.81 -15.56 12.71
N PRO A 65 11.97 -16.21 12.94
CA PRO A 65 13.09 -16.14 12.02
C PRO A 65 12.75 -16.80 10.68
N ALA A 66 12.90 -16.06 9.59
CA ALA A 66 12.59 -16.55 8.24
C ALA A 66 13.62 -17.56 7.71
N ARG A 67 14.83 -17.61 8.28
CA ARG A 67 15.93 -18.47 7.83
C ARG A 67 16.36 -19.47 8.93
N PRO A 68 16.70 -20.72 8.56
CA PRO A 68 16.98 -21.80 9.52
C PRO A 68 18.31 -21.64 10.26
N ASP A 69 19.30 -20.99 9.66
CA ASP A 69 20.59 -20.64 10.25
C ASP A 69 20.45 -19.64 11.42
N ILE A 70 19.56 -18.66 11.26
CA ILE A 70 19.23 -17.69 12.32
C ILE A 70 18.51 -18.40 13.47
N LEU A 71 17.56 -19.27 13.15
CA LEU A 71 16.86 -20.06 14.17
C LEU A 71 17.83 -20.95 14.96
N ALA A 72 18.77 -21.62 14.29
CA ALA A 72 19.78 -22.46 14.95
C ALA A 72 20.66 -21.65 15.90
N LYS A 73 21.13 -20.46 15.49
CA LYS A 73 21.90 -19.56 16.35
C LYS A 73 21.12 -19.11 17.58
N LEU A 74 19.85 -18.73 17.40
CA LEU A 74 18.98 -18.32 18.51
C LEU A 74 18.74 -19.47 19.49
N LEU A 75 18.52 -20.69 19.00
CA LEU A 75 18.35 -21.86 19.85
C LEU A 75 19.62 -22.19 20.64
N LEU A 76 20.79 -22.16 20.00
CA LEU A 76 22.06 -22.36 20.68
C LEU A 76 22.30 -21.30 21.75
N SER A 77 21.99 -20.03 21.45
CA SER A 77 22.10 -18.95 22.45
C SER A 77 21.14 -19.11 23.62
N GLY A 78 19.94 -19.67 23.37
CA GLY A 78 18.96 -19.98 24.41
C GLY A 78 19.40 -21.14 25.29
N ILE A 79 20.01 -22.18 24.71
CA ILE A 79 20.57 -23.32 25.44
C ILE A 79 21.75 -22.87 26.31
N SER A 80 22.68 -22.08 25.76
CA SER A 80 23.81 -21.56 26.55
C SER A 80 23.37 -20.65 27.71
N LEU A 81 22.28 -19.90 27.52
CA LEU A 81 21.67 -19.10 28.59
C LEU A 81 20.99 -19.99 29.65
N ASP A 82 20.35 -21.08 29.24
CA ASP A 82 19.71 -22.03 30.16
C ASP A 82 20.74 -22.76 31.03
N GLU A 83 21.89 -23.12 30.43
CA GLU A 83 23.05 -23.70 31.12
C GLU A 83 23.72 -22.71 32.08
N SER A 84 23.87 -21.44 31.69
CA SER A 84 24.47 -20.42 32.58
C SER A 84 23.55 -20.10 33.76
N LEU A 85 22.23 -20.11 33.55
CA LEU A 85 21.25 -19.99 34.62
C LEU A 85 21.24 -21.20 35.56
N ASP A 86 21.43 -22.42 35.05
CA ASP A 86 21.56 -23.61 35.90
C ASP A 86 22.81 -23.55 36.78
N LYS A 87 23.95 -23.16 36.20
CA LYS A 87 25.19 -22.98 36.96
C LYS A 87 25.03 -21.93 38.05
N LEU A 88 24.38 -20.80 37.75
CA LEU A 88 24.11 -19.76 38.74
C LEU A 88 23.18 -20.26 39.86
N LEU A 89 22.11 -20.97 39.50
CA LEU A 89 21.14 -21.52 40.47
C LEU A 89 21.74 -22.62 41.34
N ALA A 90 22.77 -23.32 40.86
CA ALA A 90 23.53 -24.31 41.61
C ALA A 90 24.63 -23.71 42.51
N GLY A 91 24.74 -22.37 42.58
CA GLY A 91 25.72 -21.67 43.41
C GLY A 91 27.03 -21.30 42.69
N GLY A 92 27.03 -21.30 41.35
CA GLY A 92 28.17 -20.88 40.53
C GLY A 92 28.49 -19.38 40.56
N PRO A 93 29.64 -18.97 39.98
CA PRO A 93 30.11 -17.59 40.03
C PRO A 93 29.23 -16.62 39.23
N TRP A 94 28.92 -15.47 39.83
CA TRP A 94 28.14 -14.40 39.19
C TRP A 94 28.85 -13.73 38.01
N GLU A 95 30.18 -13.74 38.01
CA GLU A 95 31.02 -13.05 37.02
C GLU A 95 30.80 -13.60 35.61
N GLU A 96 30.77 -14.92 35.46
CA GLU A 96 30.52 -15.60 34.18
C GLU A 96 29.11 -15.27 33.65
N PHE A 97 28.12 -15.23 34.54
CA PHE A 97 26.74 -14.91 34.18
C PHE A 97 26.57 -13.44 33.76
N LEU A 98 27.23 -12.52 34.47
CA LEU A 98 27.22 -11.09 34.14
C LEU A 98 27.90 -10.83 32.80
N GLN A 99 28.97 -11.55 32.48
CA GLN A 99 29.64 -11.46 31.18
C GLN A 99 28.69 -11.82 30.02
N VAL A 100 27.88 -12.87 30.17
CA VAL A 100 26.86 -13.25 29.18
C VAL A 100 25.81 -12.13 28.98
N ILE A 101 25.39 -11.47 30.06
CA ILE A 101 24.45 -10.34 29.99
C ILE A 101 25.11 -9.13 29.30
N GLU A 102 26.36 -8.82 29.64
CA GLU A 102 27.10 -7.72 29.03
C GLU A 102 27.33 -7.93 27.53
N ASP A 103 27.70 -9.14 27.12
CA ASP A 103 27.87 -9.49 25.72
C ASP A 103 26.54 -9.34 24.96
N GLY A 104 25.42 -9.78 25.55
CA GLY A 104 24.08 -9.56 25.01
C GLY A 104 23.71 -8.08 24.87
N ARG A 105 24.06 -7.24 25.86
CA ARG A 105 23.87 -5.78 25.80
C ARG A 105 24.71 -5.15 24.69
N ARG A 106 25.99 -5.54 24.57
CA ARG A 106 26.91 -5.07 23.51
C ARG A 106 26.41 -5.46 22.12
N GLU A 107 25.91 -6.67 21.94
CA GLU A 107 25.35 -7.11 20.66
C GLU A 107 24.13 -6.29 20.24
N LYS A 108 23.18 -6.07 21.15
CA LYS A 108 22.00 -5.23 20.90
C LYS A 108 22.39 -3.79 20.58
N PHE A 109 23.33 -3.22 21.33
CA PHE A 109 23.86 -1.88 21.07
C PHE A 109 24.55 -1.78 19.71
N ASN A 110 25.41 -2.74 19.37
CA ASN A 110 26.10 -2.81 18.08
C ASN A 110 25.12 -3.02 16.91
N ALA A 111 24.03 -3.76 17.11
CA ALA A 111 22.97 -3.89 16.11
C ALA A 111 22.23 -2.56 15.88
N GLN A 112 21.95 -1.80 16.94
CA GLN A 112 21.37 -0.47 16.84
C GLN A 112 22.31 0.53 16.16
N LEU A 113 23.61 0.52 16.49
CA LEU A 113 24.62 1.34 15.81
C LEU A 113 24.74 1.00 14.32
N ARG A 114 24.71 -0.29 13.97
CA ARG A 114 24.68 -0.74 12.57
C ARG A 114 23.41 -0.26 11.86
N ARG A 115 22.25 -0.31 12.51
CA ARG A 115 20.99 0.21 11.96
C ARG A 115 21.04 1.72 11.77
N GLY A 116 21.56 2.47 12.73
CA GLY A 116 21.72 3.92 12.65
C GLY A 116 22.66 4.33 11.51
N SER A 117 23.83 3.69 11.42
CA SER A 117 24.79 3.95 10.34
C SER A 117 24.25 3.55 8.96
N TYR A 118 23.47 2.46 8.85
CA TYR A 118 22.76 2.10 7.63
C TYR A 118 21.72 3.14 7.23
N LEU A 119 20.91 3.65 8.19
CA LEU A 119 19.89 4.66 7.89
C LEU A 119 20.51 5.97 7.39
N LEU A 120 21.64 6.38 7.98
CA LEU A 120 22.39 7.55 7.53
C LEU A 120 23.00 7.38 6.14
N ARG A 121 23.48 6.18 5.81
CA ARG A 121 24.15 5.86 4.52
C ARG A 121 23.28 5.04 3.57
N LYS A 122 21.96 5.11 3.74
CA LYS A 122 21.02 4.20 3.06
C LYS A 122 21.19 4.26 1.55
N GLU A 123 21.30 5.46 1.00
CA GLU A 123 21.46 5.67 -0.44
C GLU A 123 22.78 5.08 -0.95
N GLU A 124 23.90 5.36 -0.29
CA GLU A 124 25.22 4.82 -0.65
C GLU A 124 25.31 3.29 -0.55
N VAL A 125 24.66 2.68 0.45
CA VAL A 125 24.64 1.23 0.60
C VAL A 125 23.80 0.61 -0.51
N THR A 126 22.64 1.18 -0.82
CA THR A 126 21.79 0.67 -1.90
C THR A 126 22.45 0.80 -3.29
N THR A 127 23.20 1.88 -3.54
CA THR A 127 23.96 2.02 -4.79
C THR A 127 25.09 0.99 -4.88
N LYS A 128 25.88 0.80 -3.81
CA LYS A 128 26.96 -0.21 -3.76
C LYS A 128 26.42 -1.64 -3.91
N GLU A 129 25.33 -2.00 -3.23
CA GLU A 129 24.67 -3.31 -3.37
C GLU A 129 24.15 -3.53 -4.80
N SER A 130 23.59 -2.49 -5.44
CA SER A 130 23.14 -2.57 -6.84
C SER A 130 24.28 -2.88 -7.83
N HIS A 131 25.51 -2.44 -7.51
CA HIS A 131 26.70 -2.72 -8.31
C HIS A 131 27.28 -4.13 -8.07
N GLN A 132 27.05 -4.72 -6.91
CA GLN A 132 27.55 -6.06 -6.57
C GLN A 132 26.63 -7.20 -7.07
N ILE A 133 25.34 -6.94 -7.30
CA ILE A 133 24.39 -7.96 -7.75
C ILE A 133 24.60 -8.28 -9.24
N ARG A 134 25.01 -9.52 -9.54
CA ARG A 134 25.21 -10.04 -10.92
C ARG A 134 24.02 -10.92 -11.38
N GLY A 135 23.81 -11.01 -12.70
CA GLY A 135 22.86 -11.95 -13.32
C GLY A 135 21.39 -11.52 -13.31
N ARG A 136 20.47 -12.51 -13.36
CA ARG A 136 19.00 -12.35 -13.55
C ARG A 136 18.34 -11.46 -12.48
N ASN A 137 18.87 -11.43 -11.26
CA ASN A 137 18.36 -10.61 -10.16
C ASN A 137 18.63 -9.11 -10.33
N LYS A 138 19.70 -8.72 -11.05
CA LYS A 138 19.99 -7.33 -11.41
C LYS A 138 18.87 -6.72 -12.26
N ARG A 139 18.32 -7.48 -13.22
CA ARG A 139 17.22 -7.02 -14.09
C ARG A 139 15.92 -6.79 -13.32
N ARG A 140 15.60 -7.66 -12.35
CA ARG A 140 14.36 -7.58 -11.56
C ARG A 140 14.38 -6.40 -10.59
N ILE A 141 15.51 -6.19 -9.91
CA ILE A 141 15.71 -5.06 -9.01
C ILE A 141 15.83 -3.75 -9.79
N ALA A 142 16.52 -3.74 -10.93
CA ALA A 142 16.55 -2.57 -11.82
C ALA A 142 15.17 -2.22 -12.39
N GLN A 143 14.30 -3.19 -12.67
CA GLN A 143 12.91 -2.93 -13.08
C GLN A 143 12.05 -2.37 -11.93
N GLY A 144 12.26 -2.85 -10.70
CA GLY A 144 11.58 -2.32 -9.51
C GLY A 144 12.06 -0.93 -9.08
N LEU A 145 13.33 -0.60 -9.32
CA LEU A 145 13.89 0.74 -9.07
C LEU A 145 13.53 1.75 -10.18
N ARG A 146 13.44 1.30 -11.45
CA ARG A 146 13.05 2.17 -12.58
C ARG A 146 11.60 2.64 -12.51
N THR A 147 10.71 1.88 -11.88
CA THR A 147 9.29 2.23 -11.81
C THR A 147 8.98 3.42 -10.90
N ASN A 148 9.91 3.81 -10.01
CA ASN A 148 9.72 4.96 -9.11
C ASN A 148 10.61 6.17 -9.41
N ASN A 149 11.67 6.04 -10.23
CA ASN A 149 12.61 7.14 -10.52
C ASN A 149 12.46 7.77 -11.92
N ASP A 150 11.62 7.22 -12.80
CA ASP A 150 11.40 7.81 -14.14
C ASP A 150 10.44 9.02 -14.13
N ASP A 151 9.77 9.29 -13.00
CA ASP A 151 9.09 10.58 -12.75
C ASP A 151 10.10 11.59 -12.16
N SER A 152 11.24 11.76 -12.84
CA SER A 152 12.14 12.89 -12.60
C SER A 152 11.42 14.16 -13.08
N GLU A 153 10.48 14.66 -12.26
CA GLU A 153 10.10 16.07 -12.30
C GLU A 153 11.38 16.86 -12.03
N CYS A 154 12.00 17.38 -13.09
CA CYS A 154 13.16 18.25 -12.95
C CYS A 154 12.71 19.55 -12.28
N THR A 155 12.78 19.60 -10.96
CA THR A 155 12.78 20.85 -10.19
C THR A 155 14.08 21.59 -10.49
N GLY A 156 14.07 22.43 -11.53
CA GLY A 156 15.26 23.18 -11.96
C GLY A 156 15.20 23.73 -13.39
N VAL A 157 14.02 23.85 -14.01
CA VAL A 157 13.86 24.39 -15.38
C VAL A 157 14.09 25.91 -15.44
N ASP A 158 14.20 26.58 -14.29
CA ASP A 158 14.37 28.04 -14.19
C ASP A 158 15.79 28.50 -14.54
N VAL A 159 16.81 27.64 -14.41
CA VAL A 159 18.19 27.96 -14.77
C VAL A 159 18.44 27.64 -16.25
N PRO A 160 18.93 28.60 -17.08
CA PRO A 160 19.09 28.42 -18.52
C PRO A 160 19.97 27.23 -18.94
N GLU A 161 21.02 26.92 -18.18
CA GLU A 161 21.97 25.83 -18.49
C GLU A 161 21.34 24.45 -18.28
N HIS A 162 20.66 24.24 -17.15
CA HIS A 162 19.92 23.00 -16.87
C HIS A 162 18.77 22.77 -17.85
N ARG A 163 18.17 23.85 -18.38
CA ARG A 163 17.15 23.76 -19.43
C ARG A 163 17.72 23.21 -20.74
N LEU A 164 18.94 23.61 -21.14
CA LEU A 164 19.58 23.10 -22.35
C LEU A 164 19.99 21.63 -22.20
N GLU A 165 20.52 21.24 -21.04
CA GLU A 165 20.82 19.84 -20.75
C GLU A 165 19.57 18.96 -20.73
N PHE A 166 18.48 19.46 -20.14
CA PHE A 166 17.19 18.80 -20.15
C PHE A 166 16.66 18.61 -21.58
N ILE A 167 16.75 19.63 -22.43
CA ILE A 167 16.35 19.55 -23.85
C ILE A 167 17.21 18.51 -24.59
N ARG A 168 18.53 18.49 -24.39
CA ARG A 168 19.41 17.50 -25.03
C ARG A 168 19.05 16.08 -24.59
N LYS A 169 18.85 15.86 -23.29
CA LYS A 169 18.51 14.56 -22.72
C LYS A 169 17.14 14.08 -23.22
N SER A 170 16.13 14.94 -23.18
CA SER A 170 14.79 14.64 -23.68
C SER A 170 14.75 14.40 -25.19
N LEU A 171 15.51 15.15 -26.00
CA LEU A 171 15.67 14.87 -27.43
C LEU A 171 16.27 13.48 -27.68
N SER A 172 17.34 13.12 -26.96
CA SER A 172 17.96 11.80 -27.11
C SER A 172 17.01 10.65 -26.72
N ALA A 173 16.19 10.84 -25.67
CA ALA A 173 15.16 9.89 -25.29
C ALA A 173 14.05 9.80 -26.35
N SER A 174 13.61 10.96 -26.86
CA SER A 174 12.59 11.11 -27.91
C SER A 174 13.00 10.40 -29.21
N GLU A 175 14.28 10.46 -29.59
CA GLU A 175 14.81 9.70 -30.73
C GLU A 175 14.68 8.19 -30.56
N VAL A 176 14.99 7.67 -29.36
CA VAL A 176 14.86 6.25 -29.05
C VAL A 176 13.39 5.83 -29.08
N HIS A 177 12.52 6.60 -28.43
CA HIS A 177 11.08 6.33 -28.41
C HIS A 177 10.49 6.37 -29.81
N GLY A 178 10.72 7.44 -30.58
CA GLY A 178 10.25 7.57 -31.96
C GLY A 178 10.77 6.45 -32.86
N ARG A 179 12.01 5.98 -32.66
CA ARG A 179 12.53 4.83 -33.42
C ARG A 179 11.75 3.55 -33.09
N ASP A 180 11.50 3.28 -31.83
CA ASP A 180 10.81 2.07 -31.39
C ASP A 180 9.34 2.05 -31.87
N THR A 181 8.66 3.20 -31.84
CA THR A 181 7.29 3.32 -32.33
C THR A 181 7.22 3.15 -33.85
N LEU A 182 8.11 3.82 -34.60
CA LEU A 182 8.20 3.69 -36.06
C LEU A 182 8.50 2.25 -36.48
N ARG A 183 9.43 1.58 -35.81
CA ARG A 183 9.77 0.18 -36.12
C ARG A 183 8.55 -0.73 -35.98
N ARG A 184 7.78 -0.58 -34.89
CA ARG A 184 6.56 -1.37 -34.66
C ARG A 184 5.50 -1.10 -35.72
N TYR A 185 5.33 0.17 -36.13
CA TYR A 185 4.38 0.52 -37.18
C TYR A 185 4.78 -0.04 -38.55
N LEU A 186 6.06 0.08 -38.91
CA LEU A 186 6.59 -0.49 -40.15
C LEU A 186 6.44 -2.02 -40.21
N SER A 187 6.73 -2.73 -39.11
CA SER A 187 6.49 -4.17 -39.03
C SER A 187 5.02 -4.52 -39.28
N LYS A 188 4.07 -3.72 -38.78
CA LYS A 188 2.65 -3.93 -39.06
C LYS A 188 2.28 -3.63 -40.52
N LEU A 189 2.85 -2.59 -41.13
CA LEU A 189 2.62 -2.30 -42.55
C LEU A 189 3.17 -3.44 -43.44
N GLN A 190 4.29 -4.04 -43.05
CA GLN A 190 4.86 -5.22 -43.69
C GLN A 190 3.98 -6.46 -43.52
N GLU A 191 3.47 -6.73 -42.31
CA GLU A 191 2.50 -7.81 -42.07
C GLU A 191 1.24 -7.67 -42.96
N LYS A 192 0.76 -6.43 -43.13
CA LYS A 192 -0.35 -6.09 -44.03
C LYS A 192 0.01 -6.10 -45.52
N ARG A 193 1.28 -6.35 -45.87
CA ARG A 193 1.82 -6.31 -47.24
C ARG A 193 1.66 -4.96 -47.95
N MET A 194 1.55 -3.86 -47.19
CA MET A 194 1.47 -2.49 -47.73
C MET A 194 2.84 -1.94 -48.12
N ILE A 195 3.90 -2.45 -47.48
CA ILE A 195 5.29 -2.07 -47.73
C ILE A 195 6.12 -3.35 -47.82
N PRO A 196 7.08 -3.46 -48.76
CA PRO A 196 7.94 -4.63 -48.91
C PRO A 196 8.85 -4.84 -47.69
N ILE A 197 9.20 -6.09 -47.39
CA ILE A 197 10.15 -6.41 -46.31
C ILE A 197 11.58 -6.04 -46.78
N PRO A 198 12.35 -5.27 -45.98
CA PRO A 198 13.69 -4.82 -46.36
C PRO A 198 14.66 -5.93 -46.78
N SER A 199 14.61 -7.09 -46.13
CA SER A 199 15.45 -8.24 -46.45
C SER A 199 15.11 -8.90 -47.80
N LEU A 200 13.91 -8.63 -48.34
CA LEU A 200 13.49 -9.12 -49.66
C LEU A 200 13.84 -8.13 -50.78
N LEU A 201 14.36 -6.94 -50.45
CA LEU A 201 14.70 -5.94 -51.45
C LEU A 201 16.12 -6.16 -52.00
N PRO A 202 16.31 -6.07 -53.33
CA PRO A 202 17.57 -6.43 -54.00
C PRO A 202 18.76 -5.49 -53.70
N TYR A 203 18.49 -4.33 -53.10
CA TYR A 203 19.49 -3.29 -52.87
C TYR A 203 19.92 -3.18 -51.40
N THR A 204 19.39 -4.03 -50.52
CA THR A 204 19.82 -4.04 -49.11
C THR A 204 21.06 -4.91 -48.95
N ARG A 205 21.97 -4.51 -48.05
CA ARG A 205 23.23 -5.23 -47.81
C ARG A 205 23.05 -6.71 -47.44
N GLU A 206 21.91 -7.04 -46.85
CA GLU A 206 21.54 -8.43 -46.53
C GLU A 206 21.46 -9.34 -47.78
N GLN A 207 21.18 -8.79 -48.97
CA GLN A 207 21.30 -9.54 -50.23
C GLN A 207 22.67 -9.40 -50.89
N LEU A 208 23.34 -8.24 -50.77
CA LEU A 208 24.68 -8.01 -51.37
C LEU A 208 25.78 -8.89 -50.75
N ASP A 209 25.66 -9.29 -49.48
CA ASP A 209 26.60 -10.19 -48.82
C ASP A 209 26.36 -11.69 -49.11
N THR A 210 25.32 -12.05 -49.90
CA THR A 210 24.92 -13.46 -50.12
C THR A 210 25.60 -14.15 -51.31
N ASN A 211 26.94 -14.25 -51.28
CA ASN A 211 27.64 -15.32 -52.02
C ASN A 211 27.49 -16.71 -51.35
N GLN A 212 26.76 -16.80 -50.22
CA GLN A 212 26.45 -18.06 -49.53
C GLN A 212 24.95 -18.13 -49.23
N HIS A 213 24.18 -18.62 -50.21
CA HIS A 213 22.76 -18.90 -50.03
C HIS A 213 22.60 -20.16 -49.14
N THR A 214 22.48 -19.97 -47.83
CA THR A 214 21.89 -21.00 -46.96
C THR A 214 20.40 -20.72 -46.79
N HIS A 215 19.56 -21.70 -47.12
CA HIS A 215 18.09 -21.61 -47.11
C HIS A 215 17.46 -21.43 -45.71
N TYR A 216 18.26 -21.05 -44.70
CA TYR A 216 17.83 -20.83 -43.32
C TYR A 216 18.30 -19.46 -42.80
N HIS A 217 18.18 -18.40 -43.62
CA HIS A 217 18.30 -17.04 -43.09
C HIS A 217 17.06 -16.77 -42.23
N ILE A 218 17.21 -16.95 -40.92
CA ILE A 218 16.24 -16.46 -39.94
C ILE A 218 16.13 -14.95 -40.19
N ILE A 219 14.91 -14.46 -40.45
CA ILE A 219 14.65 -13.03 -40.67
C ILE A 219 14.92 -12.33 -39.34
N ASP A 220 16.15 -11.87 -39.14
CA ASP A 220 16.49 -11.03 -38.01
C ASP A 220 15.73 -9.71 -38.15
N GLY A 221 14.95 -9.37 -37.12
CA GLY A 221 13.98 -8.28 -37.20
C GLY A 221 14.61 -6.96 -37.67
N VAL A 222 13.90 -6.23 -38.53
CA VAL A 222 14.36 -5.03 -39.26
C VAL A 222 15.31 -4.14 -38.44
N SER A 223 16.60 -4.11 -38.81
CA SER A 223 17.62 -3.29 -38.16
C SER A 223 17.48 -1.80 -38.54
N LYS A 224 18.08 -0.87 -37.77
CA LYS A 224 18.02 0.58 -38.06
C LYS A 224 18.57 0.91 -39.45
N ARG A 225 19.67 0.23 -39.83
CA ARG A 225 20.37 0.44 -41.10
C ARG A 225 19.54 -0.09 -42.25
N ALA A 226 18.90 -1.25 -42.07
CA ALA A 226 17.98 -1.82 -43.06
C ALA A 226 16.80 -0.87 -43.36
N ILE A 227 16.19 -0.22 -42.35
CA ILE A 227 15.10 0.75 -42.60
C ILE A 227 15.59 1.96 -43.41
N SER A 228 16.78 2.48 -43.10
CA SER A 228 17.32 3.66 -43.79
C SER A 228 17.87 3.38 -45.19
N GLU A 229 18.24 2.12 -45.47
CA GLU A 229 18.74 1.68 -46.77
C GLU A 229 17.61 1.20 -47.69
N ALA A 230 16.57 0.58 -47.12
CA ALA A 230 15.45 0.00 -47.85
C ALA A 230 14.36 1.01 -48.25
N TYR A 231 14.22 2.10 -47.49
CA TYR A 231 13.16 3.06 -47.69
C TYR A 231 13.72 4.47 -47.82
N ASP A 232 13.09 5.23 -48.72
CA ASP A 232 13.37 6.65 -48.84
C ASP A 232 13.02 7.37 -47.53
N LYS A 233 13.97 8.17 -47.04
CA LYS A 233 13.81 8.98 -45.83
C LYS A 233 12.73 10.03 -46.02
N GLU A 234 12.60 10.59 -47.22
CA GLU A 234 11.57 11.58 -47.53
C GLU A 234 10.19 10.93 -47.45
N TYR A 235 10.02 9.73 -48.01
CA TYR A 235 8.78 8.96 -47.92
C TYR A 235 8.40 8.63 -46.48
N ILE A 236 9.37 8.16 -45.66
CA ILE A 236 9.12 7.89 -44.25
C ILE A 236 8.65 9.16 -43.51
N GLN A 237 9.32 10.29 -43.75
CA GLN A 237 9.05 11.54 -43.03
C GLN A 237 7.75 12.22 -43.43
N SER A 238 7.41 12.19 -44.73
CA SER A 238 6.24 12.88 -45.28
C SER A 238 4.97 12.03 -45.25
N ILE A 239 5.08 10.70 -45.39
CA ILE A 239 3.92 9.83 -45.55
C ILE A 239 3.76 8.88 -44.36
N ILE A 240 4.82 8.14 -43.98
CA ILE A 240 4.65 7.10 -42.94
C ILE A 240 4.44 7.71 -41.56
N ILE A 241 5.24 8.70 -41.17
CA ILE A 241 5.19 9.30 -39.82
C ILE A 241 3.83 9.99 -39.58
N PRO A 242 3.32 10.87 -40.47
CA PRO A 242 2.01 11.48 -40.26
C PRO A 242 0.86 10.47 -40.21
N SER A 243 0.89 9.45 -41.08
CA SER A 243 -0.10 8.37 -41.04
C SER A 243 -0.05 7.60 -39.72
N MET A 244 1.14 7.34 -39.19
CA MET A 244 1.32 6.68 -37.90
C MET A 244 0.76 7.52 -36.75
N GLU A 245 1.08 8.81 -36.70
CA GLU A 245 0.56 9.73 -35.69
C GLU A 245 -0.96 9.79 -35.72
N TYR A 246 -1.55 9.89 -36.92
CA TYR A 246 -2.99 9.87 -37.11
C TYR A 246 -3.61 8.57 -36.58
N ASP A 247 -3.10 7.41 -36.98
CA ASP A 247 -3.66 6.10 -36.59
C ASP A 247 -3.60 5.90 -35.06
N ILE A 248 -2.49 6.29 -34.42
CA ILE A 248 -2.34 6.22 -32.96
C ILE A 248 -3.35 7.14 -32.26
N ASN A 249 -3.41 8.40 -32.70
CA ASN A 249 -4.31 9.39 -32.12
C ASN A 249 -5.78 8.99 -32.31
N HIS A 250 -6.14 8.51 -33.50
CA HIS A 250 -7.48 8.09 -33.82
C HIS A 250 -7.94 6.92 -32.92
N ILE A 251 -7.13 5.85 -32.82
CA ILE A 251 -7.54 4.63 -32.13
C ILE A 251 -7.45 4.75 -30.61
N HIS A 252 -6.39 5.37 -30.07
CA HIS A 252 -6.15 5.35 -28.62
C HIS A 252 -6.74 6.53 -27.87
N HIS A 253 -6.89 7.67 -28.53
CA HIS A 253 -7.29 8.92 -27.91
C HIS A 253 -8.64 9.41 -28.43
N PHE A 254 -8.80 9.56 -29.75
CA PHE A 254 -10.02 10.07 -30.36
C PHE A 254 -11.21 9.12 -30.22
N LYS A 255 -11.03 7.81 -30.42
CA LYS A 255 -12.11 6.83 -30.22
C LYS A 255 -12.71 6.87 -28.81
N LYS A 256 -11.89 7.12 -27.79
CA LYS A 256 -12.39 7.29 -26.42
C LYS A 256 -13.23 8.55 -26.28
N VAL A 257 -12.83 9.63 -26.96
CA VAL A 257 -13.60 10.88 -27.03
C VAL A 257 -14.93 10.63 -27.75
N GLU A 258 -14.90 9.94 -28.89
CA GLU A 258 -16.08 9.59 -29.68
C GLU A 258 -17.09 8.73 -28.90
N GLU A 259 -16.62 7.68 -28.22
CA GLU A 259 -17.47 6.84 -27.34
C GLU A 259 -18.11 7.66 -26.20
N ILE A 260 -17.39 8.64 -25.65
CA ILE A 260 -17.92 9.49 -24.58
C ILE A 260 -19.03 10.38 -25.11
N VAL A 261 -18.84 11.00 -26.28
CA VAL A 261 -19.80 11.92 -26.91
C VAL A 261 -21.04 11.18 -27.40
N ASN A 262 -20.88 10.01 -28.04
CA ASN A 262 -21.98 9.34 -28.74
C ASN A 262 -22.75 8.34 -27.87
N GLU A 263 -22.09 7.58 -26.98
CA GLU A 263 -22.72 6.45 -26.29
C GLU A 263 -22.98 6.70 -24.80
N LYS A 264 -22.02 7.30 -24.09
CA LYS A 264 -22.02 7.30 -22.61
C LYS A 264 -22.75 8.50 -22.00
N GLY A 265 -22.70 9.66 -22.67
CA GLY A 265 -23.26 10.90 -22.14
C GLY A 265 -22.65 11.34 -20.78
N PRO A 266 -23.18 12.41 -20.17
CA PRO A 266 -22.73 12.88 -18.85
C PRO A 266 -23.05 11.91 -17.72
N TYR A 267 -22.11 11.78 -16.77
CA TYR A 267 -22.33 11.04 -15.53
C TYR A 267 -23.07 11.88 -14.48
N LEU A 268 -24.15 11.32 -13.94
CA LEU A 268 -24.95 11.93 -12.87
C LEU A 268 -24.53 11.39 -11.49
N VAL A 269 -24.35 12.28 -10.52
CA VAL A 269 -24.04 11.89 -9.14
C VAL A 269 -25.31 11.42 -8.45
N ARG A 270 -25.27 10.22 -7.85
CA ARG A 270 -26.42 9.60 -7.18
C ARG A 270 -26.08 9.29 -5.72
N ALA A 271 -27.00 9.64 -4.83
CA ALA A 271 -26.96 9.17 -3.44
C ALA A 271 -27.38 7.70 -3.38
N LYS A 272 -26.63 6.89 -2.63
CA LYS A 272 -26.96 5.48 -2.35
C LYS A 272 -26.83 5.21 -0.86
N PHE A 273 -27.56 4.22 -0.38
CA PHE A 273 -27.48 3.76 1.00
C PHE A 273 -26.77 2.42 1.07
N CYS A 274 -25.82 2.29 2.00
CA CYS A 274 -25.21 1.02 2.36
C CYS A 274 -26.07 0.36 3.45
N ARG A 275 -26.66 -0.80 3.15
CA ARG A 275 -27.48 -1.60 4.08
C ARG A 275 -26.72 -2.78 4.70
N ALA A 276 -25.39 -2.75 4.65
CA ALA A 276 -24.55 -3.84 5.18
C ALA A 276 -24.47 -3.85 6.71
N GLY A 277 -24.80 -2.73 7.37
CA GLY A 277 -24.88 -2.62 8.83
C GLY A 277 -26.33 -2.56 9.32
N PRO A 278 -26.54 -2.64 10.65
CA PRO A 278 -27.86 -2.51 11.27
C PRO A 278 -28.50 -1.13 11.03
N VAL A 279 -27.69 -0.12 10.74
CA VAL A 279 -28.15 1.22 10.36
C VAL A 279 -27.73 1.51 8.92
N GLY A 280 -28.66 2.03 8.11
CA GLY A 280 -28.38 2.41 6.73
C GLY A 280 -27.49 3.64 6.65
N ILE A 281 -26.30 3.53 6.04
CA ILE A 281 -25.34 4.64 5.93
C ILE A 281 -25.43 5.25 4.52
N PRO A 282 -25.76 6.55 4.39
CA PRO A 282 -25.77 7.24 3.10
C PRO A 282 -24.35 7.48 2.58
N TYR A 283 -24.17 7.41 1.27
CA TYR A 283 -22.95 7.83 0.59
C TYR A 283 -23.21 8.32 -0.84
N LEU A 284 -22.34 9.20 -1.33
CA LEU A 284 -22.39 9.69 -2.71
C LEU A 284 -21.56 8.77 -3.63
N MET A 285 -22.19 8.30 -4.70
CA MET A 285 -21.50 7.53 -5.73
C MET A 285 -20.94 8.47 -6.79
N THR A 286 -19.61 8.56 -6.89
CA THR A 286 -18.91 9.35 -7.91
C THR A 286 -18.37 8.45 -9.03
N PRO A 287 -18.19 8.98 -10.26
CA PRO A 287 -17.72 8.19 -11.42
C PRO A 287 -16.23 7.86 -11.37
N TYR A 288 -15.45 8.56 -10.54
CA TYR A 288 -14.01 8.33 -10.45
C TYR A 288 -13.69 7.01 -9.73
N ARG A 289 -12.65 6.31 -10.20
CA ARG A 289 -12.13 5.09 -9.55
C ARG A 289 -11.73 5.32 -8.09
N ARG A 290 -11.30 6.55 -7.75
CA ARG A 290 -11.04 6.95 -6.36
C ARG A 290 -12.35 7.30 -5.68
N LYS A 291 -12.91 6.30 -5.01
CA LYS A 291 -14.14 6.45 -4.24
C LYS A 291 -13.78 7.04 -2.88
N VAL A 292 -13.56 8.36 -2.87
CA VAL A 292 -13.24 9.13 -1.65
C VAL A 292 -14.32 8.86 -0.61
N GLY A 293 -13.93 8.63 0.65
CA GLY A 293 -14.87 8.38 1.75
C GLY A 293 -15.35 6.94 1.91
N ARG A 294 -15.11 6.02 0.95
CA ARG A 294 -15.53 4.60 1.14
C ARG A 294 -14.88 3.90 2.31
N ARG A 295 -13.63 4.24 2.63
CA ARG A 295 -12.96 3.74 3.82
C ARG A 295 -13.68 4.18 5.09
N GLN A 296 -14.16 5.42 5.12
CA GLN A 296 -14.91 5.96 6.25
C GLN A 296 -16.30 5.34 6.35
N VAL A 297 -17.00 5.14 5.23
CA VAL A 297 -18.25 4.38 5.20
C VAL A 297 -18.02 2.96 5.70
N GLY A 298 -16.97 2.28 5.24
CA GLY A 298 -16.61 0.95 5.71
C GLY A 298 -16.35 0.92 7.21
N TYR A 299 -15.57 1.88 7.72
CA TYR A 299 -15.33 2.03 9.16
C TYR A 299 -16.63 2.25 9.94
N LEU A 300 -17.54 3.11 9.46
CA LEU A 300 -18.84 3.36 10.10
C LEU A 300 -19.72 2.12 10.07
N VAL A 301 -19.73 1.35 8.97
CA VAL A 301 -20.44 0.06 8.89
C VAL A 301 -19.88 -0.91 9.93
N THR A 302 -18.57 -1.11 9.96
CA THR A 302 -17.91 -2.01 10.92
C THR A 302 -18.17 -1.58 12.36
N ARG A 303 -18.08 -0.28 12.65
CA ARG A 303 -18.37 0.28 13.98
C ARG A 303 -19.85 0.10 14.36
N SER A 304 -20.77 0.35 13.43
CA SER A 304 -22.21 0.17 13.66
C SER A 304 -22.54 -1.30 13.98
N TYR A 305 -21.90 -2.23 13.29
CA TYR A 305 -22.06 -3.66 13.52
C TYR A 305 -21.49 -4.07 14.88
N LEU A 306 -20.28 -3.59 15.22
CA LEU A 306 -19.64 -3.86 16.51
C LEU A 306 -20.50 -3.36 17.68
N LEU A 307 -20.91 -2.10 17.67
CA LEU A 307 -21.73 -1.52 18.76
C LEU A 307 -23.08 -2.21 18.89
N PHE A 308 -23.70 -2.57 17.75
CA PHE A 308 -24.94 -3.34 17.78
C PHE A 308 -24.75 -4.74 18.40
N ARG A 309 -23.66 -5.44 18.05
CA ARG A 309 -23.33 -6.74 18.65
C ARG A 309 -23.06 -6.63 20.15
N MET A 310 -22.28 -5.63 20.57
CA MET A 310 -21.99 -5.37 21.98
C MET A 310 -23.27 -5.10 22.77
N LYS A 311 -24.15 -4.24 22.26
CA LYS A 311 -25.45 -3.96 22.88
C LYS A 311 -26.29 -5.24 23.00
N ARG A 312 -26.39 -6.00 21.91
CA ARG A 312 -27.20 -7.23 21.86
C ARG A 312 -26.69 -8.29 22.82
N VAL A 313 -25.37 -8.47 22.94
CA VAL A 313 -24.74 -9.42 23.85
C VAL A 313 -24.83 -8.95 25.30
N TRP A 314 -24.66 -7.66 25.56
CA TRP A 314 -24.81 -7.10 26.90
C TRP A 314 -26.23 -7.29 27.45
N GLU A 315 -27.24 -7.04 26.61
CA GLU A 315 -28.67 -7.23 26.92
C GLU A 315 -29.14 -8.69 26.78
N ALA A 316 -28.22 -9.63 26.51
CA ALA A 316 -28.56 -11.04 26.37
C ALA A 316 -28.99 -11.59 27.74
N GLY A 317 -30.22 -12.10 27.81
CA GLY A 317 -30.67 -12.91 28.94
C GLY A 317 -30.07 -14.34 28.91
N THR A 318 -30.75 -15.29 29.55
CA THR A 318 -30.36 -16.71 29.59
C THR A 318 -30.56 -17.47 28.27
N LYS A 319 -31.08 -16.82 27.23
CA LYS A 319 -31.34 -17.45 25.93
C LYS A 319 -30.18 -17.19 24.97
N GLU A 320 -29.82 -18.23 24.24
CA GLU A 320 -28.81 -18.14 23.17
C GLU A 320 -29.23 -17.11 22.11
N LEU A 321 -28.28 -16.24 21.76
CA LEU A 321 -28.47 -15.19 20.78
C LEU A 321 -28.28 -15.72 19.34
N SER A 322 -29.31 -15.60 18.50
CA SER A 322 -29.30 -16.10 17.11
C SER A 322 -28.25 -15.41 16.23
N GLY A 323 -27.19 -16.13 15.85
CA GLY A 323 -26.12 -15.64 14.98
C GLY A 323 -24.85 -15.14 15.69
N GLU A 324 -24.76 -15.32 17.01
CA GLU A 324 -23.52 -15.15 17.78
C GLU A 324 -23.00 -16.52 18.22
N THR A 325 -21.68 -16.71 18.24
CA THR A 325 -21.07 -17.96 18.73
C THR A 325 -20.89 -17.87 20.24
N LEU A 326 -21.68 -18.66 20.97
CA LEU A 326 -21.51 -18.90 22.41
C LEU A 326 -20.34 -19.86 22.62
N ASN A 327 -19.42 -19.51 23.50
CA ASN A 327 -18.34 -20.37 23.95
C ASN A 327 -18.80 -21.23 25.14
N ASP A 328 -18.10 -22.34 25.39
CA ASP A 328 -18.41 -23.26 26.50
C ASP A 328 -18.45 -22.57 27.88
N ASP A 329 -17.68 -21.48 28.05
CA ASP A 329 -17.62 -20.68 29.29
C ASP A 329 -18.83 -19.72 29.45
N GLY A 330 -19.78 -19.70 28.51
CA GLY A 330 -20.91 -18.77 28.51
C GLY A 330 -20.59 -17.37 27.96
N SER A 331 -19.38 -17.17 27.41
CA SER A 331 -18.96 -15.92 26.76
C SER A 331 -19.29 -15.89 25.27
N TYR A 332 -19.42 -14.69 24.70
CA TYR A 332 -19.59 -14.48 23.27
C TYR A 332 -18.31 -13.90 22.65
N SER A 333 -17.89 -14.42 21.48
CA SER A 333 -16.71 -13.90 20.78
C SER A 333 -17.06 -12.67 19.92
N ILE A 334 -16.59 -11.49 20.36
CA ILE A 334 -16.81 -10.23 19.66
C ILE A 334 -15.45 -9.59 19.33
N PRO A 335 -14.85 -9.89 18.17
CA PRO A 335 -13.59 -9.29 17.76
C PRO A 335 -13.72 -7.77 17.64
N GLY A 336 -12.85 -7.03 18.33
CA GLY A 336 -12.82 -5.57 18.41
C GLY A 336 -13.48 -5.00 19.68
N CYS A 337 -14.07 -5.83 20.56
CA CYS A 337 -14.67 -5.37 21.81
C CYS A 337 -13.63 -5.06 22.90
N ARG A 338 -12.36 -5.45 22.70
CA ARG A 338 -11.28 -5.37 23.71
C ARG A 338 -11.61 -6.13 25.00
N GLY A 339 -12.41 -7.19 24.88
CA GLY A 339 -12.79 -8.08 25.97
C GLY A 339 -11.65 -8.99 26.42
N PHE A 340 -11.96 -9.94 27.30
CA PHE A 340 -10.97 -10.84 27.88
C PHE A 340 -10.46 -11.85 26.84
N TRP A 341 -9.20 -12.29 27.00
CA TRP A 341 -8.53 -13.33 26.19
C TRP A 341 -8.10 -12.94 24.76
N PRO A 342 -7.20 -13.73 24.12
CA PRO A 342 -6.72 -13.50 22.73
C PRO A 342 -7.82 -13.52 21.66
N HIS A 343 -9.00 -14.07 21.99
CA HIS A 343 -10.16 -14.16 21.11
C HIS A 343 -11.20 -13.06 21.37
N GLU A 344 -10.89 -12.07 22.22
CA GLU A 344 -11.76 -10.94 22.61
C GLU A 344 -13.21 -11.38 22.89
N SER A 345 -13.40 -11.93 24.09
CA SER A 345 -14.67 -12.46 24.56
C SER A 345 -15.38 -11.48 25.49
N MET A 346 -16.70 -11.40 25.36
CA MET A 346 -17.58 -10.55 26.16
C MET A 346 -18.65 -11.40 26.83
N TYR A 347 -18.86 -11.20 28.13
CA TYR A 347 -19.94 -11.84 28.87
C TYR A 347 -21.19 -10.96 28.88
N PRO A 348 -22.40 -11.55 28.97
CA PRO A 348 -23.63 -10.80 29.17
C PRO A 348 -23.65 -10.05 30.50
N ARG A 349 -24.51 -9.02 30.61
CA ARG A 349 -24.72 -8.28 31.87
C ARG A 349 -25.05 -9.22 33.02
N LYS A 350 -25.91 -10.22 32.76
CA LYS A 350 -26.36 -11.19 33.77
C LYS A 350 -25.21 -11.94 34.45
N TYR A 351 -24.17 -12.32 33.70
CA TYR A 351 -23.00 -13.00 34.28
C TYR A 351 -22.30 -12.12 35.33
N TYR A 352 -22.18 -10.82 35.06
CA TYR A 352 -21.59 -9.88 36.00
C TYR A 352 -22.53 -9.53 37.17
N GLU A 353 -23.85 -9.56 36.94
CA GLU A 353 -24.84 -9.46 38.03
C GLU A 353 -24.70 -10.63 39.01
N ASP A 354 -24.58 -11.87 38.51
CA ASP A 354 -24.40 -13.05 39.35
C ASP A 354 -23.08 -12.98 40.16
N LEU A 355 -22.02 -12.44 39.59
CA LEU A 355 -20.76 -12.17 40.30
C LEU A 355 -20.91 -11.08 41.36
N ALA A 356 -21.58 -9.97 41.04
CA ALA A 356 -21.84 -8.88 41.97
C ALA A 356 -22.67 -9.37 43.17
N TRP A 357 -23.68 -10.22 42.92
CA TRP A 357 -24.43 -10.90 43.98
C TRP A 357 -23.52 -11.77 44.86
N GLY A 358 -22.62 -12.55 44.25
CA GLY A 358 -21.66 -13.38 44.98
C GLY A 358 -20.75 -12.57 45.91
N GLU A 359 -20.13 -11.51 45.42
CA GLU A 359 -19.24 -10.65 46.22
C GLU A 359 -20.02 -9.88 47.30
N ALA A 360 -21.19 -9.33 46.98
CA ALA A 360 -22.06 -8.67 47.94
C ALA A 360 -22.45 -9.62 49.09
N THR A 361 -22.79 -10.87 48.79
CA THR A 361 -23.10 -11.87 49.83
C THR A 361 -21.87 -12.26 50.64
N PHE A 362 -20.68 -12.31 50.02
CA PHE A 362 -19.44 -12.63 50.72
C PHE A 362 -19.05 -11.51 51.71
N GLU A 363 -19.08 -10.25 51.28
CA GLU A 363 -18.83 -9.11 52.17
C GLU A 363 -19.87 -9.03 53.30
N LEU A 364 -21.13 -9.36 53.00
CA LEU A 364 -22.18 -9.47 54.02
C LEU A 364 -21.80 -10.52 55.08
N PHE A 365 -21.37 -11.72 54.67
CA PHE A 365 -20.95 -12.76 55.60
C PHE A 365 -19.70 -12.39 56.41
N ILE A 366 -18.75 -11.66 55.82
CA ILE A 366 -17.59 -11.13 56.56
C ILE A 366 -18.07 -10.14 57.63
N LYS A 367 -18.91 -9.17 57.28
CA LYS A 367 -19.42 -8.18 58.24
C LYS A 367 -20.23 -8.86 59.36
N MET A 368 -21.06 -9.85 59.04
CA MET A 368 -21.77 -10.66 60.04
C MET A 368 -20.81 -11.32 61.03
N HIS A 369 -19.77 -11.97 60.54
CA HIS A 369 -18.79 -12.66 61.38
C HIS A 369 -17.89 -11.69 62.19
N GLU A 370 -17.65 -10.48 61.69
CA GLU A 370 -16.96 -9.42 62.43
C GLU A 370 -17.83 -8.86 63.58
N LEU A 371 -19.14 -8.68 63.34
CA LEU A 371 -20.10 -8.25 64.37
C LEU A 371 -20.29 -9.32 65.44
N GLU A 372 -20.38 -10.60 65.06
CA GLU A 372 -20.43 -11.73 66.00
C GLU A 372 -19.18 -11.78 66.90
N LYS A 373 -17.99 -11.52 66.35
CA LYS A 373 -16.74 -11.44 67.13
C LYS A 373 -16.69 -10.26 68.08
N GLN A 374 -17.36 -9.16 67.75
CA GLN A 374 -17.43 -7.95 68.58
C GLN A 374 -18.57 -8.00 69.60
N GLY A 375 -19.46 -8.99 69.52
CA GLY A 375 -20.64 -9.11 70.40
C GLY A 375 -21.68 -8.01 70.19
N SER A 376 -21.70 -7.41 69.00
CA SER A 376 -22.58 -6.32 68.60
C SER A 376 -23.82 -6.87 67.86
N ASP A 377 -25.01 -6.42 68.25
CA ASP A 377 -26.30 -6.74 67.61
C ASP A 377 -26.76 -5.61 66.65
N GLU A 378 -25.83 -4.78 66.15
CA GLU A 378 -26.17 -3.70 65.23
C GLU A 378 -26.73 -4.25 63.90
N PRO A 379 -27.87 -3.71 63.40
CA PRO A 379 -28.47 -4.16 62.15
C PRO A 379 -27.60 -3.75 60.97
N ILE A 380 -27.22 -4.73 60.14
CA ILE A 380 -26.43 -4.49 58.93
C ILE A 380 -27.28 -3.76 57.89
N ASN A 381 -26.79 -2.62 57.41
CA ASN A 381 -27.44 -1.89 56.32
C ASN A 381 -27.16 -2.60 54.98
N LEU A 382 -28.23 -3.07 54.32
CA LEU A 382 -28.14 -3.78 53.04
C LEU A 382 -27.87 -2.84 51.85
N ASP A 383 -28.10 -1.54 52.01
CA ASP A 383 -27.91 -0.57 50.94
C ASP A 383 -26.42 -0.34 50.62
N GLU A 384 -25.52 -0.61 51.57
CA GLU A 384 -24.06 -0.50 51.37
C GLU A 384 -23.52 -1.50 50.33
N PHE A 385 -24.27 -2.55 50.03
CA PHE A 385 -23.85 -3.56 49.06
C PHE A 385 -24.42 -3.29 47.65
N GLN A 386 -25.23 -2.24 47.48
CA GLN A 386 -25.71 -1.81 46.17
C GLN A 386 -24.59 -1.22 45.29
N ASP A 387 -23.49 -0.76 45.90
CA ASP A 387 -22.32 -0.22 45.22
C ASP A 387 -21.72 -1.21 44.19
N TRP A 388 -21.87 -2.52 44.42
CA TRP A 388 -21.42 -3.56 43.48
C TRP A 388 -22.20 -3.56 42.15
N PHE A 389 -23.44 -3.06 42.13
CA PHE A 389 -24.30 -2.99 40.94
C PHE A 389 -24.14 -1.68 40.16
N GLU A 390 -23.63 -0.61 40.78
CA GLU A 390 -23.46 0.71 40.15
C GLU A 390 -22.60 0.62 38.88
N PHE A 391 -21.53 -0.18 38.92
CA PHE A 391 -20.63 -0.37 37.77
C PHE A 391 -21.31 -1.04 36.56
N LEU A 392 -22.35 -1.86 36.79
CA LEU A 392 -23.13 -2.51 35.73
C LEU A 392 -24.06 -1.52 35.04
N ASP A 393 -24.64 -0.60 35.80
CA ASP A 393 -25.50 0.45 35.27
C ASP A 393 -24.69 1.49 34.48
N ILE A 394 -23.53 1.92 35.00
CA ILE A 394 -22.58 2.78 34.27
C ILE A 394 -22.18 2.14 32.94
N SER A 395 -21.88 0.83 32.94
CA SER A 395 -21.49 0.10 31.73
C SER A 395 -22.65 -0.01 30.73
N SER A 396 -23.87 -0.21 31.22
CA SER A 396 -25.09 -0.27 30.40
C SER A 396 -25.40 1.08 29.75
N GLU A 397 -25.26 2.17 30.49
CA GLU A 397 -25.43 3.53 29.98
C GLU A 397 -24.37 3.85 28.92
N LYS A 398 -23.12 3.41 29.13
CA LYS A 398 -22.04 3.60 28.17
C LYS A 398 -22.27 2.89 26.85
N VAL A 399 -22.69 1.62 26.88
CA VAL A 399 -23.00 0.86 25.66
C VAL A 399 -24.17 1.49 24.89
N ASN A 400 -25.18 1.98 25.60
CA ASN A 400 -26.34 2.65 24.99
C ASN A 400 -26.02 4.05 24.45
N SER A 401 -25.21 4.83 25.17
CA SER A 401 -24.76 6.15 24.73
C SER A 401 -23.87 6.05 23.48
N ASP A 402 -22.94 5.10 23.42
CA ASP A 402 -22.09 4.90 22.23
C ASP A 402 -22.91 4.54 20.98
N TYR A 403 -23.92 3.69 21.12
CA TYR A 403 -24.81 3.32 20.02
C TYR A 403 -25.69 4.51 19.57
N SER A 404 -26.28 5.23 20.52
CA SER A 404 -27.13 6.39 20.23
C SER A 404 -26.35 7.55 19.61
N GLN A 405 -25.10 7.79 20.03
CA GLN A 405 -24.20 8.76 19.40
C GLN A 405 -23.94 8.41 17.93
N LEU A 406 -23.68 7.14 17.61
CA LEU A 406 -23.48 6.72 16.22
C LEU A 406 -24.75 6.93 15.37
N VAL A 407 -25.93 6.63 15.90
CA VAL A 407 -27.21 6.88 15.23
C VAL A 407 -27.42 8.40 15.03
N GLY A 408 -27.11 9.20 16.04
CA GLY A 408 -27.17 10.67 15.99
C GLY A 408 -26.27 11.24 14.89
N GLN A 409 -25.01 10.78 14.81
CA GLN A 409 -24.07 11.18 13.76
C GLN A 409 -24.59 10.84 12.36
N ILE A 410 -25.17 9.65 12.17
CA ILE A 410 -25.74 9.24 10.87
C ILE A 410 -26.95 10.10 10.50
N LYS A 411 -27.84 10.39 11.46
CA LYS A 411 -29.02 11.25 11.23
C LYS A 411 -28.62 12.69 10.88
N GLN A 412 -27.63 13.25 11.57
CA GLN A 412 -27.12 14.59 11.28
C GLN A 412 -26.54 14.68 9.86
N VAL A 413 -25.75 13.68 9.45
CA VAL A 413 -25.21 13.61 8.08
C VAL A 413 -26.33 13.46 7.05
N SER A 414 -27.37 12.69 7.34
CA SER A 414 -28.50 12.45 6.44
C SER A 414 -29.46 13.64 6.30
N GLY A 415 -29.53 14.54 7.30
CA GLY A 415 -30.59 15.55 7.41
C GLY A 415 -30.53 16.67 6.37
N ASN A 416 -29.40 17.37 6.22
CA ASN A 416 -29.26 18.52 5.29
C ASN A 416 -27.87 18.62 4.62
N GLN A 417 -26.82 18.13 5.28
CA GLN A 417 -25.46 18.19 4.76
C GLN A 417 -25.27 17.30 3.52
N LEU A 418 -25.97 16.17 3.44
CA LEU A 418 -25.88 15.28 2.28
C LEU A 418 -26.45 15.91 1.00
N GLU A 419 -27.60 16.59 1.09
CA GLU A 419 -28.21 17.23 -0.09
C GLU A 419 -27.40 18.46 -0.53
N THR A 420 -26.89 19.27 0.41
CA THR A 420 -26.02 20.41 0.05
C THR A 420 -24.68 19.96 -0.54
N THR A 421 -24.08 18.88 -0.03
CA THR A 421 -22.87 18.31 -0.65
C THR A 421 -23.17 17.70 -2.02
N ARG A 422 -24.34 17.06 -2.19
CA ARG A 422 -24.79 16.56 -3.48
C ARG A 422 -24.97 17.69 -4.50
N THR A 423 -25.66 18.78 -4.17
CA THR A 423 -25.85 19.92 -5.09
C THR A 423 -24.52 20.53 -5.48
N ASN A 424 -23.65 20.82 -4.49
CA ASN A 424 -22.32 21.37 -4.74
C ASN A 424 -21.45 20.48 -5.65
N VAL A 425 -21.50 19.16 -5.46
CA VAL A 425 -20.77 18.20 -6.31
C VAL A 425 -21.43 18.12 -7.69
N GLN A 426 -22.75 18.14 -7.77
CA GLN A 426 -23.49 18.12 -9.03
C GLN A 426 -23.20 19.39 -9.85
N ASP A 427 -23.14 20.56 -9.25
CA ASP A 427 -22.82 21.83 -9.93
C ASP A 427 -21.39 21.82 -10.46
N LYS A 428 -20.43 21.32 -9.67
CA LYS A 428 -19.06 21.10 -10.15
C LYS A 428 -19.02 20.17 -11.35
N MET A 429 -19.77 19.08 -11.31
CA MET A 429 -19.85 18.12 -12.43
C MET A 429 -20.54 18.73 -13.65
N ASN A 430 -21.60 19.52 -13.45
CA ASN A 430 -22.30 20.23 -14.53
C ASN A 430 -21.39 21.26 -15.19
N ASN A 431 -20.59 22.00 -14.42
CA ASN A 431 -19.63 22.97 -14.95
C ASN A 431 -18.49 22.28 -15.71
N LEU A 432 -17.93 21.20 -15.15
CA LEU A 432 -16.95 20.36 -15.86
C LEU A 432 -17.53 19.74 -17.13
N TYR A 433 -18.81 19.38 -17.11
CA TYR A 433 -19.51 18.89 -18.29
C TYR A 433 -19.64 19.98 -19.35
N ARG A 434 -20.15 21.16 -19.01
CA ARG A 434 -20.30 22.30 -19.94
C ARG A 434 -18.97 22.64 -20.60
N THR A 435 -17.90 22.78 -19.81
CA THR A 435 -16.56 23.04 -20.34
C THR A 435 -16.07 21.93 -21.28
N LYS A 436 -16.33 20.65 -20.96
CA LYS A 436 -15.97 19.53 -21.84
C LYS A 436 -16.80 19.49 -23.11
N VAL A 437 -18.09 19.78 -23.05
CA VAL A 437 -18.96 19.90 -24.23
C VAL A 437 -18.47 21.03 -25.12
N GLU A 438 -18.17 22.21 -24.58
CA GLU A 438 -17.59 23.32 -25.34
C GLU A 438 -16.27 22.93 -26.02
N SER A 439 -15.41 22.18 -25.33
CA SER A 439 -14.17 21.63 -25.92
C SER A 439 -14.45 20.65 -27.05
N PHE A 440 -15.43 19.75 -26.90
CA PHE A 440 -15.83 18.80 -27.94
C PHE A 440 -16.46 19.49 -29.14
N ASP A 441 -17.30 20.49 -28.93
CA ASP A 441 -17.92 21.28 -30.00
C ASP A 441 -16.87 22.06 -30.79
N LYS A 442 -15.91 22.69 -30.09
CA LYS A 442 -14.77 23.37 -30.73
C LYS A 442 -13.91 22.40 -31.52
N LEU A 443 -13.60 21.23 -30.94
CA LEU A 443 -12.85 20.19 -31.63
C LEU A 443 -13.60 19.73 -32.90
N THR A 444 -14.88 19.42 -32.78
CA THR A 444 -15.71 18.94 -33.90
C THR A 444 -15.79 19.98 -35.02
N LYS A 445 -16.02 21.26 -34.68
CA LYS A 445 -16.02 22.37 -35.65
C LYS A 445 -14.67 22.54 -36.34
N ASN A 446 -13.56 22.39 -35.62
CA ASN A 446 -12.22 22.48 -36.20
C ASN A 446 -11.94 21.27 -37.11
N LEU A 447 -12.25 20.06 -36.67
CA LEU A 447 -12.06 18.84 -37.46
C LEU A 447 -12.91 18.85 -38.73
N SER A 448 -14.14 19.36 -38.67
CA SER A 448 -15.01 19.50 -39.84
C SER A 448 -14.54 20.61 -40.79
N ARG A 449 -14.11 21.76 -40.25
CA ARG A 449 -13.64 22.90 -41.05
C ARG A 449 -12.38 22.58 -41.86
N TYR A 450 -11.47 21.81 -41.28
CA TYR A 450 -10.18 21.48 -41.91
C TYR A 450 -10.12 20.07 -42.50
N SER A 451 -11.24 19.33 -42.49
CA SER A 451 -11.34 17.95 -43.01
C SER A 451 -10.12 17.09 -42.64
N VAL A 452 -9.95 16.84 -41.33
CA VAL A 452 -8.72 16.23 -40.82
C VAL A 452 -8.61 14.75 -41.20
N HIS A 453 -7.66 14.45 -42.09
CA HIS A 453 -7.28 13.11 -42.55
C HIS A 453 -5.83 12.79 -42.18
N LYS A 454 -5.32 11.62 -42.60
CA LYS A 454 -3.95 11.16 -42.32
C LYS A 454 -2.84 12.14 -42.72
N HIS A 455 -3.11 12.92 -43.77
CA HIS A 455 -2.19 13.91 -44.34
C HIS A 455 -2.73 15.34 -44.27
N SER A 456 -3.54 15.66 -43.25
CA SER A 456 -4.12 16.98 -43.12
C SER A 456 -3.10 18.09 -42.91
N GLU A 457 -1.87 17.77 -42.52
CA GLU A 457 -0.75 18.70 -42.36
C GLU A 457 -0.41 19.50 -43.63
N ILE A 458 -0.87 19.05 -44.81
CA ILE A 458 -0.64 19.74 -46.09
C ILE A 458 -1.60 20.93 -46.28
N VAL A 459 -2.82 20.83 -45.75
CA VAL A 459 -3.94 21.76 -46.04
C VAL A 459 -4.40 22.53 -44.78
N SER A 460 -3.94 22.09 -43.62
CA SER A 460 -4.30 22.68 -42.32
C SER A 460 -3.49 23.94 -42.01
N PRO A 461 -4.01 24.82 -41.13
CA PRO A 461 -3.30 26.03 -40.73
C PRO A 461 -1.97 25.69 -40.04
N GLU A 462 -1.01 26.61 -40.15
CA GLU A 462 0.33 26.44 -39.60
C GLU A 462 0.34 26.39 -38.07
N ILE A 463 1.27 25.58 -37.54
CA ILE A 463 1.54 25.46 -36.11
C ILE A 463 2.36 26.68 -35.65
N THR A 464 1.84 27.41 -34.66
CA THR A 464 2.50 28.59 -34.05
C THR A 464 3.11 28.31 -32.67
N THR A 465 2.98 27.07 -32.16
CA THR A 465 3.48 26.68 -30.84
C THR A 465 4.95 26.24 -30.91
N THR A 466 5.82 26.90 -30.15
CA THR A 466 7.24 26.55 -30.03
C THR A 466 7.49 25.62 -28.84
N PHE A 467 8.62 24.89 -28.81
CA PHE A 467 9.04 24.11 -27.64
C PHE A 467 9.06 24.99 -26.38
N LYS A 468 9.48 26.25 -26.49
CA LYS A 468 9.50 27.20 -25.37
C LYS A 468 8.13 27.43 -24.73
N LYS A 469 7.05 27.44 -25.53
CA LYS A 469 5.66 27.53 -25.03
C LYS A 469 5.16 26.20 -24.45
N ARG A 470 5.64 25.06 -24.96
CA ARG A 470 5.30 23.71 -24.46
C ARG A 470 6.03 23.34 -23.15
N ILE A 471 7.24 23.86 -22.92
CA ILE A 471 8.08 23.67 -21.71
C ILE A 471 7.52 24.39 -20.45
N GLY A 472 6.28 24.89 -20.47
CA GLY A 472 5.64 25.46 -19.26
C GLY A 472 5.71 24.51 -18.04
N ASN A 473 5.54 25.08 -16.84
CA ASN A 473 6.01 24.64 -15.51
C ASN A 473 6.09 23.15 -15.12
N LYS A 474 5.50 22.18 -15.84
CA LYS A 474 5.60 20.75 -15.54
C LYS A 474 5.45 19.91 -16.81
N MET A 475 6.57 19.45 -17.39
CA MET A 475 6.54 18.33 -18.33
C MET A 475 7.45 17.20 -17.88
N LYS A 476 6.95 15.97 -18.02
CA LYS A 476 7.73 14.74 -17.86
C LYS A 476 8.62 14.57 -19.08
N THR A 477 9.80 13.98 -18.91
CA THR A 477 10.75 13.67 -20.02
C THR A 477 10.13 12.83 -21.15
N ASP A 478 9.01 12.17 -20.87
CA ASP A 478 8.33 11.22 -21.74
C ASP A 478 7.43 11.88 -22.82
N GLU A 479 7.15 13.18 -22.73
CA GLU A 479 6.23 13.94 -23.61
C GLU A 479 6.97 14.97 -24.49
N PHE A 480 8.15 14.60 -25.01
CA PHE A 480 8.96 15.49 -25.86
C PHE A 480 8.93 15.10 -27.34
N PRO A 481 8.53 15.99 -28.28
CA PRO A 481 8.48 15.65 -29.70
C PRO A 481 9.89 15.62 -30.29
N ARG A 482 10.09 14.82 -31.34
CA ARG A 482 11.41 14.68 -31.97
C ARG A 482 11.91 15.96 -32.65
N GLN A 483 11.03 16.80 -33.18
CA GLN A 483 11.36 18.04 -33.89
C GLN A 483 10.28 19.12 -33.70
N GLU A 484 10.65 20.40 -33.70
CA GLU A 484 9.68 21.49 -33.81
C GLU A 484 9.04 21.48 -35.19
N ARG A 485 7.71 21.58 -35.23
CA ARG A 485 6.92 21.62 -36.46
C ARG A 485 6.38 23.01 -36.76
N ILE A 486 7.12 24.06 -36.38
CA ILE A 486 6.71 25.45 -36.62
C ILE A 486 6.61 25.67 -38.15
N GLY A 487 5.51 26.26 -38.61
CA GLY A 487 5.25 26.49 -40.04
C GLY A 487 4.79 25.25 -40.82
N ARG A 488 4.64 24.07 -40.19
CA ARG A 488 3.93 22.93 -40.79
C ARG A 488 2.45 22.99 -40.43
N GLY A 489 1.59 22.41 -41.26
CA GLY A 489 0.17 22.30 -40.93
C GLY A 489 -0.08 21.39 -39.71
N LYS A 490 -1.20 21.64 -39.04
CA LYS A 490 -1.67 20.89 -37.87
C LYS A 490 -2.08 19.45 -38.20
N THR A 491 -1.64 18.53 -37.36
CA THR A 491 -2.09 17.14 -37.35
C THR A 491 -3.30 16.96 -36.42
N LEU A 492 -3.97 15.81 -36.46
CA LEU A 492 -5.01 15.44 -35.49
C LEU A 492 -4.53 15.59 -34.04
N GLY A 493 -3.27 15.22 -33.76
CA GLY A 493 -2.67 15.35 -32.44
C GLY A 493 -2.57 16.80 -31.96
N ASP A 494 -2.35 17.75 -32.86
CA ASP A 494 -2.29 19.18 -32.53
C ASP A 494 -3.69 19.76 -32.25
N PHE A 495 -4.70 19.34 -33.01
CA PHE A 495 -6.10 19.73 -32.73
C PHE A 495 -6.59 19.19 -31.38
N LEU A 496 -6.15 18.00 -30.98
CA LEU A 496 -6.42 17.43 -29.66
C LEU A 496 -5.69 18.20 -28.54
N GLU A 497 -4.43 18.56 -28.77
CA GLU A 497 -3.61 19.34 -27.83
C GLU A 497 -4.23 20.70 -27.52
N GLU A 498 -4.70 21.42 -28.56
CA GLU A 498 -5.32 22.74 -28.42
C GLU A 498 -6.57 22.75 -27.55
N GLN A 499 -7.27 21.61 -27.43
CA GLN A 499 -8.46 21.47 -26.60
C GLN A 499 -8.18 20.72 -25.28
N GLY A 500 -6.91 20.45 -24.97
CA GLY A 500 -6.48 19.82 -23.72
C GLY A 500 -6.83 18.32 -23.62
N PHE A 501 -6.91 17.62 -24.76
CA PHE A 501 -7.05 16.16 -24.79
C PHE A 501 -5.68 15.48 -24.87
N TYR A 502 -5.64 14.22 -24.43
CA TYR A 502 -4.44 13.40 -24.60
C TYR A 502 -4.14 13.20 -26.08
N ASN A 503 -2.87 13.34 -26.43
CA ASN A 503 -2.37 13.27 -27.79
C ASN A 503 -1.04 12.51 -27.83
N TYR A 504 -0.72 12.02 -29.02
CA TYR A 504 0.54 11.40 -29.35
C TYR A 504 1.20 12.20 -30.48
N HIS A 505 2.45 12.58 -30.26
CA HIS A 505 3.33 13.12 -31.27
C HIS A 505 4.56 12.24 -31.43
N TYR A 506 5.13 12.22 -32.63
CA TYR A 506 6.30 11.42 -32.93
C TYR A 506 7.47 11.81 -32.03
N GLY A 507 7.96 10.83 -31.27
CA GLY A 507 8.97 11.01 -30.23
C GLY A 507 8.46 10.85 -28.80
N TYR A 508 7.14 10.87 -28.59
CA TYR A 508 6.56 10.58 -27.27
C TYR A 508 6.76 9.11 -26.90
N LYS A 509 6.94 8.84 -25.61
CA LYS A 509 6.97 7.48 -25.09
C LYS A 509 5.55 6.92 -25.09
N PHE A 510 5.35 5.85 -25.85
CA PHE A 510 4.07 5.14 -25.87
C PHE A 510 4.21 3.81 -25.10
N PRO A 511 3.70 3.73 -23.86
CA PRO A 511 3.90 2.56 -22.99
C PRO A 511 3.00 1.37 -23.35
N ASP A 512 1.84 1.62 -23.96
CA ASP A 512 0.85 0.59 -24.24
C ASP A 512 1.25 -0.31 -25.42
N ARG A 513 0.72 -1.54 -25.45
CA ARG A 513 0.83 -2.39 -26.64
C ARG A 513 0.06 -1.70 -27.78
N PHE A 514 0.79 -1.29 -28.82
CA PHE A 514 0.21 -0.64 -29.99
C PHE A 514 -0.91 -1.47 -30.60
N LYS A 515 -2.13 -0.95 -30.52
CA LYS A 515 -3.23 -1.36 -31.38
C LYS A 515 -3.37 -0.31 -32.46
N PHE A 516 -2.85 -0.58 -33.66
CA PHE A 516 -3.24 0.20 -34.84
C PHE A 516 -4.46 -0.44 -35.53
#